data_AF-A0A7X5R0J1-F1
#
_entry.id   AF-A0A7X5R0J1-F1
#
_cell.length_a   1.000
_cell.length_b   1.000
_cell.length_c   1.000
_cell.angle_alpha   90.00
_cell.angle_beta   90.00
_cell.angle_gamma   90.00
#
_symmetry.space_group_name_H-M   'P 1'
#
loop_
_entity.id
_entity.type
_entity.pdbx_description
1 polymer ?
#
loop_
_entity_poly.entity_id
_entity_poly.type
_entity_poly.pdbx_seq_one_letter_code
_entity_poly.pdbx_strand_id
1 'polypeptide(L)'
;MTDTQVFNATVTRRYGETSQAKGWLIHVFDASGKPVDEIKVSRDADNGLGSAEAIYEALSDRYDVSRDDLRDADLEGDNPRLELLSLRRRG
;
A
#
# COMPACT_ATOMS: atom_id res chain seq x y z
N MET A 1 -8.86 12.69 -20.94
CA MET A 1 -8.42 11.58 -20.07
C MET A 1 -8.75 12.01 -18.65
N THR A 2 -9.58 11.26 -17.94
CA THR A 2 -10.03 11.66 -16.59
C THR A 2 -8.95 11.31 -15.58
N ASP A 3 -8.31 12.33 -15.02
CA ASP A 3 -7.62 12.27 -13.73
C ASP A 3 -8.48 11.43 -12.78
N THR A 4 -8.02 10.21 -12.45
CA THR A 4 -8.71 9.38 -11.47
C THR A 4 -8.19 9.79 -10.11
N GLN A 5 -8.99 10.57 -9.39
CA GLN A 5 -8.69 10.98 -8.04
C GLN A 5 -8.87 9.77 -7.12
N VAL A 6 -7.78 9.30 -6.52
CA VAL A 6 -7.73 8.14 -5.62
C VAL A 6 -7.70 8.67 -4.19
N PHE A 7 -8.59 8.14 -3.35
CA PHE A 7 -8.83 8.70 -2.01
C PHE A 7 -8.33 7.80 -0.89
N ASN A 8 -8.12 6.51 -1.14
CA ASN A 8 -7.70 5.60 -0.06
C ASN A 8 -6.94 4.39 -0.62
N ALA A 9 -6.01 3.86 0.18
CA ALA A 9 -5.50 2.53 0.00
C ALA A 9 -5.45 1.81 1.34
N THR A 10 -5.74 0.50 1.33
CA THR A 10 -5.63 -0.35 2.52
C THR A 10 -4.51 -1.36 2.33
N VAL A 11 -3.73 -1.58 3.38
CA VAL A 11 -2.64 -2.56 3.36
C VAL A 11 -3.01 -3.79 4.17
N THR A 12 -2.80 -4.97 3.62
CA THR A 12 -3.05 -6.27 4.28
C THR A 12 -1.81 -7.16 4.19
N ARG A 13 -1.57 -8.00 5.20
CA ARG A 13 -0.46 -8.97 5.15
C ARG A 13 -0.73 -10.03 4.10
N ARG A 14 0.25 -10.29 3.24
CA ARG A 14 0.21 -11.39 2.29
C ARG A 14 0.84 -12.63 2.93
N TYR A 15 0.12 -13.75 2.95
CA TYR A 15 0.63 -15.02 3.44
C TYR A 15 1.05 -15.94 2.28
N GLY A 16 2.10 -16.72 2.47
CA GLY A 16 2.49 -17.80 1.57
C GLY A 16 1.82 -19.14 1.90
N GLU A 17 2.11 -20.15 1.09
CA GLU A 17 1.62 -21.54 1.28
C GLU A 17 1.96 -22.13 2.65
N THR A 18 3.05 -21.68 3.27
CA THR A 18 3.52 -22.14 4.59
C THR A 18 3.01 -21.30 5.76
N SER A 19 1.98 -20.47 5.55
CA SER A 19 1.44 -19.49 6.54
C SER A 19 2.44 -18.44 7.02
N GLN A 20 3.64 -18.38 6.43
CA GLN A 20 4.59 -17.30 6.68
C GLN A 20 4.16 -16.05 5.91
N ALA A 21 4.19 -14.90 6.58
CA ALA A 21 3.94 -13.63 5.93
C ALA A 21 5.07 -13.32 4.93
N LYS A 22 4.68 -13.04 3.69
CA LYS A 22 5.55 -12.88 2.51
C LYS A 22 5.67 -11.43 2.04
N GLY A 23 5.07 -10.48 2.74
CA GLY A 23 4.99 -9.10 2.31
C GLY A 23 3.67 -8.42 2.63
N TRP A 24 3.44 -7.30 1.94
CA TRP A 24 2.21 -6.52 2.01
C TRP A 24 1.44 -6.57 0.69
N LEU A 25 0.13 -6.47 0.79
CA LEU A 25 -0.79 -6.28 -0.33
C LEU A 25 -1.51 -4.95 -0.13
N ILE A 26 -1.36 -4.05 -1.09
CA ILE A 26 -1.96 -2.72 -1.07
C ILE A 26 -3.14 -2.72 -2.04
N HIS A 27 -4.34 -2.48 -1.54
CA HIS A 27 -5.54 -2.28 -2.35
C HIS A 27 -5.83 -0.79 -2.48
N VAL A 28 -5.89 -0.30 -3.71
CA VAL A 28 -6.12 1.11 -4.02
C VAL A 28 -7.56 1.31 -4.48
N PHE A 29 -8.25 2.29 -3.91
CA PHE A 29 -9.67 2.55 -4.16
C PHE A 29 -9.90 3.95 -4.72
N ASP A 30 -10.80 4.05 -5.70
CA ASP A 30 -11.26 5.36 -6.17
C ASP A 30 -12.19 6.05 -5.16
N ALA A 31 -12.63 7.26 -5.51
CA ALA A 31 -13.56 8.07 -4.72
C ALA A 31 -14.88 7.36 -4.34
N SER A 32 -15.29 6.37 -5.14
CA SER A 32 -16.51 5.58 -4.93
C SER A 32 -16.30 4.35 -4.05
N GLY A 33 -15.05 4.11 -3.60
CA GLY A 33 -14.68 2.92 -2.85
C GLY A 33 -14.51 1.68 -3.72
N LYS A 34 -14.42 1.83 -5.06
CA LYS A 34 -14.20 0.71 -5.96
C LYS A 34 -12.69 0.41 -6.06
N PRO A 35 -12.27 -0.87 -5.98
CA PRO A 35 -10.87 -1.22 -6.17
C PRO A 35 -10.45 -0.91 -7.62
N VAL A 36 -9.35 -0.18 -7.77
CA VAL A 36 -8.80 0.25 -9.07
C VAL A 36 -7.38 -0.26 -9.32
N ASP A 37 -6.63 -0.61 -8.28
CA ASP A 37 -5.32 -1.23 -8.41
C ASP A 37 -4.98 -2.12 -7.21
N GLU A 38 -4.05 -3.04 -7.43
CA GLU A 38 -3.47 -3.91 -6.41
C GLU A 38 -1.94 -3.93 -6.56
N ILE A 39 -1.23 -3.58 -5.48
CA ILE A 39 0.23 -3.55 -5.45
C ILE A 39 0.75 -4.56 -4.43
N LYS A 40 1.75 -5.33 -4.85
CA LYS A 40 2.38 -6.38 -4.06
C LYS A 40 3.76 -5.93 -3.60
N VAL A 41 3.90 -5.67 -2.31
CA VAL A 41 5.20 -5.47 -1.67
C VAL A 41 5.67 -6.81 -1.15
N SER A 42 6.90 -7.19 -1.46
CA SER A 42 7.48 -8.44 -0.95
C SER A 42 8.20 -8.20 0.36
N ARG A 43 8.46 -9.30 1.08
CA ARG A 43 9.38 -9.29 2.22
C ARG A 43 10.72 -8.66 1.81
N ASP A 44 11.25 -7.77 2.64
CA ASP A 44 12.57 -7.18 2.41
C ASP A 44 13.67 -8.23 2.64
N ALA A 45 14.84 -8.00 2.04
CA ALA A 45 16.01 -8.87 2.18
C ALA A 45 16.42 -9.06 3.65
N ASP A 46 16.16 -8.06 4.50
CA ASP A 46 16.44 -8.07 5.94
C ASP A 46 15.37 -8.78 6.79
N ASN A 47 14.55 -9.65 6.19
CA ASN A 47 13.52 -10.46 6.85
C ASN A 47 12.30 -9.68 7.42
N GLY A 48 12.19 -8.37 7.21
CA GLY A 48 10.98 -7.60 7.53
C GLY A 48 9.85 -7.86 6.53
N LEU A 49 8.58 -7.71 6.94
CA LEU A 49 7.41 -7.90 6.06
C LEU A 49 7.29 -6.89 4.91
N GLY A 50 8.31 -6.05 4.71
CA GLY A 50 8.28 -4.83 3.91
C GLY A 50 8.25 -3.62 4.85
N SER A 51 9.20 -2.71 4.72
CA SER A 51 9.27 -1.45 5.46
C SER A 51 8.21 -0.46 4.97
N ALA A 52 7.90 0.56 5.78
CA ALA A 52 7.09 1.70 5.34
C ALA A 52 7.71 2.38 4.11
N GLU A 53 9.05 2.37 4.01
CA GLU A 53 9.79 2.84 2.85
C GLU A 53 9.50 1.98 1.60
N ALA A 54 9.54 0.64 1.71
CA ALA A 54 9.21 -0.25 0.60
C ALA A 54 7.76 -0.08 0.13
N ILE A 55 6.82 0.20 1.04
CA ILE A 55 5.43 0.51 0.70
C ILE A 55 5.35 1.86 -0.05
N TYR A 56 6.04 2.88 0.46
CA TYR A 56 6.11 4.19 -0.20
C TYR A 56 6.71 4.09 -1.61
N GLU A 57 7.81 3.36 -1.78
CA GLU A 57 8.44 3.17 -3.09
C GLU A 57 7.51 2.43 -4.05
N ALA A 58 6.84 1.36 -3.59
CA ALA A 58 5.90 0.61 -4.42
C ALA A 58 4.68 1.44 -4.86
N LEU A 59 4.22 2.37 -4.01
CA LEU A 59 3.18 3.34 -4.37
C LEU A 59 3.71 4.41 -5.32
N SER A 60 4.90 4.95 -5.05
CA SER A 60 5.53 6.04 -5.82
C SER A 60 5.88 5.65 -7.26
N ASP A 61 6.04 4.36 -7.54
CA ASP A 61 6.23 3.83 -8.89
C ASP A 61 5.04 4.12 -9.81
N ARG A 62 3.81 4.06 -9.26
CA ARG A 62 2.55 4.18 -10.03
C ARG A 62 1.76 5.45 -9.72
N TYR A 63 1.98 6.03 -8.55
CA TYR A 63 1.23 7.16 -8.02
C TYR A 63 2.17 8.27 -7.59
N ASP A 64 1.70 9.50 -7.69
CA ASP A 64 2.24 10.64 -6.97
C ASP A 64 1.66 10.59 -5.55
N VAL A 65 2.53 10.27 -4.58
CA VAL A 65 2.18 10.11 -3.17
C VAL A 65 3.15 10.95 -2.31
N SER A 66 2.60 11.77 -1.42
CA SER A 66 3.42 12.46 -0.43
C SER A 66 3.75 11.53 0.74
N ARG A 67 4.94 11.66 1.31
CA ARG A 67 5.25 11.00 2.60
C ARG A 67 4.35 11.49 3.73
N ASP A 68 3.87 12.72 3.67
CA ASP A 68 2.92 13.27 4.65
C ASP A 68 1.51 12.65 4.55
N ASP A 69 1.17 12.09 3.38
CA ASP A 69 -0.12 11.42 3.15
C ASP A 69 -0.12 9.96 3.63
N LEU A 70 1.07 9.41 3.90
CA LEU A 70 1.27 8.13 4.56
C LEU A 70 1.16 8.30 6.06
N ARG A 71 -0.06 8.21 6.59
CA ARG A 71 -0.23 8.15 8.03
C ARG A 71 0.17 6.77 8.52
N ASP A 72 1.24 6.76 9.32
CA ASP A 72 1.79 5.58 9.96
C ASP A 72 0.68 4.85 10.71
N ALA A 73 0.44 3.62 10.29
CA ALA A 73 -0.55 2.78 10.89
C ALA A 73 0.11 1.47 11.20
N ASP A 74 0.73 1.48 12.37
CA ASP A 74 1.18 0.33 13.15
C ASP A 74 1.26 -0.95 12.32
N LEU A 75 2.30 -1.02 11.49
CA LEU A 75 2.59 -2.20 10.68
C LEU A 75 3.01 -3.39 11.56
N GLU A 76 3.22 -3.12 12.86
CA GLU A 76 3.59 -4.04 13.94
C GLU A 76 2.37 -4.52 14.75
N GLY A 77 1.17 -4.60 14.15
CA GLY A 77 -0.03 -5.18 14.80
C GLY A 77 -0.49 -6.54 14.27
N ASP A 78 -1.51 -7.15 14.87
CA ASP A 78 -2.24 -8.29 14.27
C ASP A 78 -3.07 -7.87 13.05
N ASN A 79 -3.46 -6.59 12.99
CA ASN A 79 -4.26 -5.97 11.92
C ASN A 79 -3.65 -4.64 11.43
N PRO A 80 -2.48 -4.69 10.78
CA PRO A 80 -1.81 -3.52 10.22
C PRO A 80 -2.70 -2.85 9.15
N ARG A 81 -2.79 -1.51 9.17
CA ARG A 81 -3.76 -0.76 8.36
C ARG A 81 -3.26 0.61 7.90
N LEU A 82 -2.43 0.67 6.86
CA LEU A 82 -2.03 1.96 6.30
C LEU A 82 -3.24 2.75 5.79
N GLU A 83 -3.36 4.02 6.19
CA GLU A 83 -4.35 4.97 5.65
C GLU A 83 -3.60 6.00 4.79
N LEU A 84 -4.05 6.16 3.54
CA LEU A 84 -3.55 7.17 2.62
C LEU A 84 -4.61 8.23 2.42
N LEU A 85 -4.27 9.49 2.67
CA LEU A 85 -5.21 10.61 2.54
C LEU A 85 -5.46 11.01 1.09
N SER A 86 -4.45 10.89 0.23
CA SER A 86 -4.58 11.19 -1.20
C SER A 86 -3.54 10.46 -2.04
N LEU A 87 -3.95 10.02 -3.23
CA LEU A 87 -3.08 9.44 -4.26
C LEU A 87 -3.48 10.01 -5.61
N ARG A 88 -2.51 10.37 -6.46
CA ARG A 88 -2.77 10.72 -7.86
C ARG A 88 -2.05 9.76 -8.77
N ARG A 89 -2.75 9.16 -9.74
CA ARG A 89 -2.10 8.24 -10.70
C ARG A 89 -1.13 9.04 -11.57
N ARG A 90 0.10 8.55 -11.75
CA ARG A 90 1.03 9.14 -12.72
C ARG A 90 0.49 8.92 -14.14
N GLY A 91 0.38 10.01 -14.91
CA GLY A 91 -0.08 10.02 -16.30
C GLY A 91 1.00 9.61 -17.29
#